data_AF-A0A9E4ECK7-F1
#
_entry.id   AF-A0A9E4ECK7-F1
#
_cell.length_a   1.000
_cell.length_b   1.000
_cell.length_c   1.000
_cell.angle_alpha   90.00
_cell.angle_beta   90.00
_cell.angle_gamma   90.00
#
_symmetry.space_group_name_H-M   'P 1'
#
loop_
_entity.id
_entity.type
_entity.pdbx_description
1 polymer ?
#
loop_
_entity_poly.entity_id
_entity_poly.type
_entity_poly.pdbx_seq_one_letter_code
_entity_poly.pdbx_strand_id
1 'polypeptide(L)'
;MTELIPSLPYITLDEALEQVPEFQALAELPENRELIEISRSVEGMKRHVSCHTSAIVVSDGRLTNYVPLFKDRHDQVATQFEGKTVEDVGIVKFDSLGLRSLSETHDCLQMIEANHGVKITLEKIPFDDRKTYSLVSNGHIAGLFQLETSPGMLQVVTELKPDNFEEFSTIIALYRPGPIENGDMQRYMDRKNGLQPVEYIHPALESILKSTYGVCLYQEQVMQIAHDIAGFTLAEGDILRHAISRKMGGENEGLLAAQREKFVEGAVKKGFDKEETEKVFESLEPSARCAFNKSHAVAYSMLAYRMAYLKTHYPHEFMAAVMTGEADDSAKIAYYREACEKLSDFLDVEINPPPLAANES
;
A
#
# COMPACT_ATOMS: atom_id res chain seq x y z
N MET A 1 9.67 -14.69 -26.57
CA MET A 1 10.67 -13.73 -26.06
C MET A 1 10.05 -12.73 -25.09
N THR A 2 9.04 -11.96 -25.48
CA THR A 2 8.39 -10.97 -24.59
C THR A 2 7.78 -11.58 -23.32
N GLU A 3 7.20 -12.78 -23.41
CA GLU A 3 6.63 -13.51 -22.27
C GLU A 3 7.68 -13.90 -21.21
N LEU A 4 8.97 -13.89 -21.56
CA LEU A 4 10.06 -14.18 -20.63
C LEU A 4 10.54 -12.94 -19.88
N ILE A 5 10.08 -11.74 -20.26
CA ILE A 5 10.40 -10.51 -19.55
C ILE A 5 9.54 -10.48 -18.28
N PRO A 6 10.15 -10.42 -17.08
CA PRO A 6 9.41 -10.36 -15.82
C PRO A 6 8.43 -9.18 -15.81
N SER A 7 7.22 -9.40 -15.30
CA SER A 7 6.24 -8.33 -15.10
C SER A 7 6.54 -7.51 -13.83
N LEU A 8 7.75 -6.96 -13.76
CA LEU A 8 8.21 -6.09 -12.67
C LEU A 8 8.09 -4.61 -13.08
N PRO A 9 7.60 -3.72 -12.21
CA PRO A 9 7.57 -2.29 -12.51
C PRO A 9 8.97 -1.77 -12.84
N TYR A 10 9.08 -1.03 -13.95
CA TYR A 10 10.31 -0.37 -14.41
C TYR A 10 11.49 -1.28 -14.79
N ILE A 11 11.26 -2.60 -14.96
CA ILE A 11 12.33 -3.50 -15.42
C ILE A 11 12.88 -3.05 -16.78
N THR A 12 14.20 -3.01 -16.88
CA THR A 12 14.88 -2.75 -18.16
C THR A 12 15.19 -4.04 -18.91
N LEU A 13 15.44 -3.94 -20.21
CA LEU A 13 15.92 -5.04 -21.04
C LEU A 13 17.19 -5.68 -20.48
N ASP A 14 18.12 -4.87 -19.98
CA ASP A 14 19.37 -5.36 -19.40
C ASP A 14 19.12 -6.09 -18.07
N GLU A 15 18.27 -5.55 -17.19
CA GLU A 15 17.86 -6.24 -15.96
C GLU A 15 17.15 -7.57 -16.25
N ALA A 16 16.31 -7.62 -17.28
CA ALA A 16 15.62 -8.84 -17.70
C ALA A 16 16.60 -9.89 -18.25
N LEU A 17 17.61 -9.46 -19.02
CA LEU A 17 18.66 -10.35 -19.53
C LEU A 17 19.51 -10.94 -18.40
N GLU A 18 19.81 -10.17 -17.35
CA GLU A 18 20.55 -10.65 -16.18
C GLU A 18 19.74 -11.63 -15.32
N GLN A 19 18.42 -11.38 -15.19
CA GLN A 19 17.56 -12.15 -14.27
C GLN A 19 17.00 -13.43 -14.88
N VAL A 20 16.87 -13.51 -16.21
CA VAL A 20 16.18 -14.62 -16.90
C VAL A 20 17.13 -15.31 -17.89
N PRO A 21 17.81 -16.41 -17.49
CA PRO A 21 18.78 -17.12 -18.33
C PRO A 21 18.20 -17.59 -19.67
N GLU A 22 16.92 -17.97 -19.71
CA GLU A 22 16.24 -18.37 -20.94
C GLU A 22 16.08 -17.18 -21.92
N PHE A 23 15.78 -15.99 -21.40
CA PHE A 23 15.68 -14.77 -22.20
C PHE A 23 17.06 -14.39 -22.76
N GLN A 24 18.10 -14.48 -21.95
CA GLN A 24 19.48 -14.27 -22.39
C GLN A 24 19.88 -15.23 -23.50
N ALA A 25 19.65 -16.53 -23.32
CA ALA A 25 20.00 -17.54 -24.32
C ALA A 25 19.29 -17.29 -25.67
N LEU A 26 18.01 -16.89 -25.63
CA LEU A 26 17.27 -16.50 -26.85
C LEU A 26 17.79 -15.20 -27.46
N ALA A 27 18.16 -14.21 -26.64
CA ALA A 27 18.70 -12.94 -27.09
C ALA A 27 20.08 -13.07 -27.77
N GLU A 28 20.87 -14.07 -27.38
CA GLU A 28 22.19 -14.35 -27.96
C GLU A 28 22.13 -15.11 -29.30
N LEU A 29 20.96 -15.64 -29.69
CA LEU A 29 20.78 -16.30 -30.99
C LEU A 29 21.01 -15.30 -32.15
N PRO A 30 21.76 -15.67 -33.21
CA PRO A 30 22.08 -14.77 -34.32
C PRO A 30 20.86 -14.09 -34.96
N GLU A 31 19.75 -14.81 -35.07
CA GLU A 31 18.48 -14.31 -35.62
C GLU A 31 17.80 -13.24 -34.75
N ASN A 32 18.10 -13.18 -33.45
CA ASN A 32 17.48 -12.25 -32.50
C ASN A 32 18.38 -11.06 -32.15
N ARG A 33 19.65 -11.08 -32.58
CA ARG A 33 20.62 -10.03 -32.25
C ARG A 33 20.16 -8.64 -32.70
N GLU A 34 19.70 -8.53 -33.95
CA GLU A 34 19.20 -7.26 -34.49
C GLU A 34 17.96 -6.78 -33.73
N LEU A 35 17.05 -7.69 -33.38
CA LEU A 35 15.85 -7.37 -32.60
C LEU A 35 16.22 -6.79 -31.23
N ILE A 36 17.19 -7.39 -30.53
CA ILE A 36 17.63 -6.93 -29.20
C ILE A 36 18.35 -5.59 -29.29
N GLU A 37 19.22 -5.40 -30.28
CA GLU A 37 19.90 -4.11 -30.52
C GLU A 37 18.90 -2.98 -30.80
N ILE A 38 17.90 -3.24 -31.67
CA ILE A 38 16.84 -2.26 -31.94
C ILE A 38 15.99 -2.02 -30.69
N SER A 39 15.61 -3.08 -29.97
CA SER A 39 14.78 -2.96 -28.76
C SER A 39 15.45 -2.09 -27.70
N ARG A 40 16.75 -2.27 -27.48
CA ARG A 40 17.55 -1.41 -26.59
C ARG A 40 17.58 0.05 -27.06
N SER A 41 17.66 0.27 -28.37
CA SER A 41 17.70 1.64 -28.93
C SER A 41 16.39 2.42 -28.76
N VAL A 42 15.27 1.73 -28.60
CA VAL A 42 13.94 2.34 -28.45
C VAL A 42 13.39 2.27 -27.03
N GLU A 43 14.09 1.59 -26.11
CA GLU A 43 13.69 1.51 -24.70
C GLU A 43 13.68 2.91 -24.06
N GLY A 44 12.62 3.20 -23.30
CA GLY A 44 12.43 4.52 -22.68
C GLY A 44 11.93 5.63 -23.61
N MET A 45 11.79 5.37 -24.92
CA MET A 45 11.22 6.36 -25.84
C MET A 45 9.72 6.58 -25.58
N LYS A 46 9.30 7.84 -25.51
CA LYS A 46 7.88 8.23 -25.39
C LYS A 46 7.16 7.92 -26.70
N ARG A 47 6.16 7.01 -26.67
CA ARG A 47 5.43 6.55 -27.87
C ARG A 47 4.25 7.43 -28.26
N HIS A 48 3.46 7.88 -27.29
CA HIS A 48 2.25 8.67 -27.52
C HIS A 48 1.99 9.57 -26.31
N VAL A 49 1.16 10.60 -26.53
CA VAL A 49 0.64 11.47 -25.46
C VAL A 49 -0.69 10.90 -25.00
N SER A 50 -0.89 10.81 -23.69
CA SER A 50 -2.17 10.48 -23.07
C SER A 50 -2.47 11.49 -21.96
N CYS A 51 -3.76 11.76 -21.72
CA CYS A 51 -4.17 12.56 -20.57
C CYS A 51 -4.21 11.67 -19.33
N HIS A 52 -3.66 12.16 -18.22
CA HIS A 52 -3.77 11.47 -16.94
C HIS A 52 -5.23 11.47 -16.50
N THR A 53 -5.81 10.28 -16.31
CA THR A 53 -7.26 10.09 -16.11
C THR A 53 -7.79 10.68 -14.82
N SER A 54 -6.90 10.93 -13.84
CA SER A 54 -7.28 11.42 -12.52
C SER A 54 -6.77 12.83 -12.22
N ALA A 55 -5.89 13.41 -13.04
CA ALA A 55 -5.25 14.67 -12.68
C ALA A 55 -6.04 15.87 -13.22
N ILE A 56 -6.27 16.85 -12.34
CA ILE A 56 -6.82 18.16 -12.68
C ILE A 56 -5.80 19.20 -12.24
N VAL A 57 -5.49 20.14 -13.12
CA VAL A 57 -4.55 21.23 -12.83
C VAL A 57 -5.30 22.55 -12.70
N VAL A 58 -4.92 23.36 -11.72
CA VAL A 58 -5.56 24.64 -11.42
C VAL A 58 -4.50 25.73 -11.31
N SER A 59 -4.68 26.81 -12.08
CA SER A 59 -3.83 28.00 -12.05
C SER A 59 -4.63 29.24 -11.68
N ASP A 60 -3.97 30.24 -11.08
CA ASP A 60 -4.54 31.57 -10.87
C ASP A 60 -4.54 32.36 -12.20
N GLY A 61 -5.58 32.16 -13.02
CA GLY A 61 -5.74 32.76 -14.34
C GLY A 61 -5.59 31.76 -15.48
N ARG A 62 -5.24 32.25 -16.68
CA ARG A 62 -5.18 31.42 -17.90
C ARG A 62 -4.00 30.45 -17.83
N LEU A 63 -4.26 29.15 -17.92
CA LEU A 63 -3.23 28.10 -17.96
C LEU A 63 -2.13 28.36 -18.99
N THR A 64 -2.47 28.94 -20.15
CA THR A 64 -1.53 29.28 -21.22
C THR A 64 -0.46 30.30 -20.83
N ASN A 65 -0.63 31.02 -19.72
CA ASN A 65 0.38 31.92 -19.19
C ASN A 65 1.53 31.18 -18.48
N TYR A 66 1.28 29.93 -18.09
CA TYR A 66 2.18 29.12 -17.25
C TYR A 66 2.66 27.87 -17.97
N VAL A 67 1.78 27.20 -18.72
CA VAL A 67 2.06 25.93 -19.38
C VAL A 67 1.50 25.86 -20.80
N PRO A 68 2.23 25.24 -21.74
CA PRO A 68 1.68 24.91 -23.04
C PRO A 68 0.60 23.84 -22.92
N LEU A 69 -0.47 24.01 -23.68
CA LEU A 69 -1.60 23.08 -23.72
C LEU A 69 -1.57 22.28 -25.03
N PHE A 70 -2.12 21.07 -24.98
CA PHE A 70 -2.49 20.33 -26.18
C PHE A 70 -3.96 19.92 -26.08
N LYS A 71 -4.48 19.51 -27.23
CA LYS A 71 -5.83 18.97 -27.36
C LYS A 71 -5.72 17.61 -28.02
N ASP A 72 -6.35 16.61 -27.43
CA ASP A 72 -6.34 15.26 -27.99
C ASP A 72 -7.41 15.08 -29.07
N ARG A 73 -7.51 13.86 -29.61
CA ARG A 73 -8.50 13.52 -30.66
C ARG A 73 -9.96 13.54 -30.17
N HIS A 74 -10.19 13.63 -28.86
CA HIS A 74 -11.50 13.68 -28.21
C HIS A 74 -11.81 15.09 -27.68
N ASP A 75 -11.10 16.12 -28.19
CA ASP A 75 -11.22 17.52 -27.76
C ASP A 75 -10.85 17.77 -26.28
N GLN A 76 -10.25 16.80 -25.59
CA GLN A 76 -9.79 16.95 -24.21
C GLN A 76 -8.55 17.85 -24.19
N VAL A 77 -8.60 18.90 -23.37
CA VAL A 77 -7.50 19.84 -23.18
C VAL A 77 -6.66 19.41 -21.99
N ALA A 78 -5.34 19.31 -22.19
CA ALA A 78 -4.40 18.93 -21.15
C ALA A 78 -3.08 19.71 -21.27
N THR A 79 -2.28 19.69 -20.22
CA THR A 79 -0.93 20.29 -20.21
C THR A 79 0.01 19.44 -21.06
N GLN A 80 0.93 20.05 -21.80
CA GLN A 80 2.02 19.31 -22.45
C GLN A 80 3.10 18.88 -21.44
N PHE A 81 3.15 19.51 -20.28
CA PHE A 81 4.01 19.11 -19.17
C PHE A 81 3.40 17.91 -18.44
N GLU A 82 4.27 16.96 -18.11
CA GLU A 82 3.95 15.82 -17.25
C GLU A 82 3.87 16.24 -15.78
N GLY A 83 3.24 15.41 -14.93
CA GLY A 83 2.80 15.79 -13.59
C GLY A 83 3.86 16.50 -12.73
N LYS A 84 5.07 15.95 -12.63
CA LYS A 84 6.13 16.57 -11.83
C LYS A 84 6.55 17.94 -12.38
N THR A 85 6.69 18.06 -13.69
CA THR A 85 7.03 19.33 -14.34
C THR A 85 5.94 20.38 -14.13
N VAL A 86 4.66 19.97 -14.10
CA VAL A 86 3.54 20.88 -13.77
C VAL A 86 3.65 21.39 -12.33
N GLU A 87 3.97 20.52 -11.38
CA GLU A 87 4.16 20.89 -9.98
C GLU A 87 5.39 21.82 -9.82
N ASP A 88 6.50 21.53 -10.50
CA ASP A 88 7.75 22.31 -10.45
C ASP A 88 7.58 23.73 -11.00
N VAL A 89 6.68 23.96 -11.97
CA VAL A 89 6.34 25.31 -12.45
C VAL A 89 5.33 26.05 -11.56
N GLY A 90 4.96 25.46 -10.42
CA GLY A 90 4.11 26.07 -9.40
C GLY A 90 2.61 25.97 -9.69
N ILE A 91 2.18 25.08 -10.58
CA ILE A 91 0.76 24.82 -10.80
C ILE A 91 0.27 23.78 -9.79
N VAL A 92 -0.89 24.06 -9.20
CA VAL A 92 -1.54 23.14 -8.27
C VAL A 92 -2.15 21.99 -9.06
N LYS A 93 -1.74 20.76 -8.74
CA LYS A 93 -2.28 19.53 -9.30
C LYS A 93 -3.09 18.79 -8.23
N PHE A 94 -4.30 18.37 -8.60
CA PHE A 94 -5.17 17.52 -7.81
C PHE A 94 -5.34 16.18 -8.52
N ASP A 95 -5.18 15.08 -7.79
CA ASP A 95 -5.48 13.75 -8.31
C ASP A 95 -6.82 13.25 -7.72
N SER A 96 -7.82 13.08 -8.59
CA SER A 96 -9.13 12.53 -8.29
C SER A 96 -9.22 11.10 -8.82
N LEU A 97 -8.93 10.13 -7.97
CA LEU A 97 -8.98 8.71 -8.32
C LEU A 97 -10.41 8.17 -8.16
N GLY A 98 -10.90 7.45 -9.17
CA GLY A 98 -12.15 6.72 -9.08
C GLY A 98 -11.96 5.42 -8.30
N LEU A 99 -12.15 5.46 -6.98
CA LEU A 99 -12.07 4.26 -6.15
C LEU A 99 -13.45 3.60 -6.03
N ARG A 100 -13.61 2.43 -6.65
CA ARG A 100 -14.88 1.68 -6.66
C ARG A 100 -15.41 1.39 -5.25
N SER A 101 -14.54 1.08 -4.31
CA SER A 101 -14.92 0.81 -2.91
C SER A 101 -15.63 1.98 -2.22
N LEU A 102 -15.41 3.22 -2.65
CA LEU A 102 -16.18 4.37 -2.16
C LEU A 102 -17.60 4.36 -2.71
N SER A 103 -17.79 4.01 -3.98
CA SER A 103 -19.12 3.83 -4.59
C SER A 103 -19.87 2.66 -3.95
N GLU A 104 -19.22 1.51 -3.79
CA GLU A 104 -19.81 0.34 -3.10
C GLU A 104 -20.22 0.69 -1.66
N THR A 105 -19.37 1.42 -0.94
CA THR A 105 -19.70 1.91 0.41
C THR A 105 -20.90 2.87 0.38
N HIS A 106 -20.96 3.76 -0.60
CA HIS A 106 -22.08 4.70 -0.76
C HIS A 106 -23.40 3.97 -1.02
N ASP A 107 -23.41 3.03 -1.96
CA ASP A 107 -24.60 2.26 -2.32
C ASP A 107 -25.08 1.41 -1.14
N CYS A 108 -24.15 0.81 -0.40
CA CYS A 108 -24.45 0.11 0.85
C CYS A 108 -25.18 1.03 1.85
N LEU A 109 -24.66 2.24 2.10
CA LEU A 109 -25.30 3.21 3.00
C LEU A 109 -26.69 3.64 2.53
N GLN A 110 -26.88 3.84 1.22
CA GLN A 110 -28.19 4.16 0.65
C GLN A 110 -29.20 3.05 0.88
N MET A 111 -28.81 1.79 0.65
CA MET A 111 -29.67 0.64 0.89
C MET A 111 -29.99 0.49 2.38
N ILE A 112 -29.03 0.76 3.28
CA ILE A 112 -29.27 0.71 4.73
C ILE A 112 -30.33 1.75 5.14
N GLU A 113 -30.22 2.99 4.64
CA GLU A 113 -31.19 4.04 4.93
C GLU A 113 -32.58 3.69 4.38
N ALA A 114 -32.65 3.13 3.17
CA ALA A 114 -33.91 2.73 2.53
C ALA A 114 -34.59 1.54 3.22
N ASN A 115 -33.84 0.52 3.61
CA ASN A 115 -34.38 -0.73 4.15
C ASN A 115 -34.66 -0.66 5.65
N HIS A 116 -33.83 0.05 6.40
CA HIS A 116 -33.89 0.08 7.87
C HIS A 116 -34.32 1.44 8.43
N GLY A 117 -34.39 2.48 7.62
CA GLY A 117 -34.64 3.86 8.08
C GLY A 117 -33.50 4.41 8.94
N VAL A 118 -32.31 3.80 8.89
CA VAL A 118 -31.14 4.16 9.70
C VAL A 118 -30.14 4.91 8.84
N LYS A 119 -29.82 6.13 9.23
CA LYS A 119 -28.78 6.93 8.55
C LYS A 119 -27.43 6.77 9.25
N ILE A 120 -26.51 6.07 8.61
CA ILE A 120 -25.15 5.88 9.11
C ILE A 120 -24.24 6.99 8.57
N THR A 121 -23.36 7.49 9.43
CA THR A 121 -22.30 8.46 9.07
C THR A 121 -20.97 7.76 9.26
N LEU A 122 -20.17 7.62 8.19
CA LEU A 122 -18.90 6.86 8.21
C LEU A 122 -17.93 7.35 9.30
N GLU A 123 -17.88 8.66 9.53
CA GLU A 123 -17.04 9.30 10.54
C GLU A 123 -17.41 8.93 11.97
N LYS A 124 -18.63 8.43 12.19
CA LYS A 124 -19.15 8.03 13.50
C LYS A 124 -19.06 6.54 13.77
N ILE A 125 -18.60 5.74 12.81
CA ILE A 125 -18.39 4.30 13.02
C ILE A 125 -17.26 4.12 14.06
N PRO A 126 -17.51 3.37 15.14
CA PRO A 126 -16.52 3.16 16.19
C PRO A 126 -15.43 2.18 15.74
N PHE A 127 -14.19 2.36 16.22
CA PHE A 127 -13.03 1.52 15.89
C PHE A 127 -12.73 0.45 16.95
N ASP A 128 -13.65 0.17 17.87
CA ASP A 128 -13.51 -0.81 18.95
C ASP A 128 -14.57 -1.92 18.89
N ASP A 129 -15.26 -2.07 17.74
CA ASP A 129 -16.26 -3.10 17.56
C ASP A 129 -15.64 -4.50 17.42
N ARG A 130 -15.77 -5.30 18.48
CA ARG A 130 -15.24 -6.67 18.55
C ARG A 130 -15.82 -7.61 17.50
N LYS A 131 -17.09 -7.40 17.09
CA LYS A 131 -17.72 -8.24 16.07
C LYS A 131 -17.04 -8.05 14.71
N THR A 132 -16.71 -6.81 14.36
CA THR A 132 -15.97 -6.48 13.15
C THR A 132 -14.59 -7.14 13.13
N TYR A 133 -13.85 -7.06 14.24
CA TYR A 133 -12.55 -7.74 14.36
C TYR A 133 -12.67 -9.26 14.28
N SER A 134 -13.72 -9.85 14.89
CA SER A 134 -13.99 -11.28 14.81
C SER A 134 -14.26 -11.72 13.37
N LEU A 135 -15.10 -10.98 12.63
CA LEU A 135 -15.40 -11.28 11.23
C LEU A 135 -14.13 -11.29 10.38
N VAL A 136 -13.29 -10.27 10.52
CA VAL A 136 -12.02 -10.15 9.79
C VAL A 136 -11.05 -11.26 10.20
N SER A 137 -10.87 -11.52 11.49
CA SER A 137 -9.95 -12.54 12.02
C SER A 137 -10.33 -13.96 11.63
N ASN A 138 -11.62 -14.22 11.32
CA ASN A 138 -12.10 -15.50 10.79
C ASN A 138 -11.99 -15.59 9.25
N GLY A 139 -11.40 -14.58 8.60
CA GLY A 139 -11.10 -14.62 7.17
C GLY A 139 -12.24 -14.21 6.26
N HIS A 140 -13.32 -13.61 6.77
CA HIS A 140 -14.43 -13.12 5.96
C HIS A 140 -14.11 -11.78 5.27
N ILE A 141 -13.01 -11.73 4.52
CA ILE A 141 -12.47 -10.49 3.92
C ILE A 141 -12.94 -10.20 2.48
N ALA A 142 -13.78 -11.05 1.91
CA ALA A 142 -14.36 -10.79 0.59
C ALA A 142 -15.11 -9.44 0.55
N GLY A 143 -14.91 -8.65 -0.48
CA GLY A 143 -15.43 -7.30 -0.69
C GLY A 143 -14.69 -6.21 0.11
N LEU A 144 -13.72 -6.56 0.94
CA LEU A 144 -13.02 -5.59 1.77
C LEU A 144 -11.83 -4.97 1.03
N PHE A 145 -11.89 -3.66 0.84
CA PHE A 145 -10.82 -2.87 0.26
C PHE A 145 -9.46 -3.16 0.92
N GLN A 146 -8.41 -3.32 0.10
CA GLN A 146 -7.03 -3.66 0.48
C GLN A 146 -6.82 -5.04 1.14
N LEU A 147 -7.87 -5.74 1.59
CA LEU A 147 -7.74 -7.07 2.20
C LEU A 147 -8.03 -8.20 1.20
N GLU A 148 -8.93 -7.99 0.25
CA GLU A 148 -9.18 -8.96 -0.82
C GLU A 148 -8.18 -8.84 -1.99
N THR A 149 -6.89 -9.02 -1.69
CA THR A 149 -5.83 -8.89 -2.71
C THR A 149 -5.31 -10.23 -3.20
N SER A 150 -5.19 -11.22 -2.30
CA SER A 150 -4.60 -12.53 -2.62
C SER A 150 -4.94 -13.59 -1.56
N PRO A 151 -4.76 -14.89 -1.87
CA PRO A 151 -4.83 -15.95 -0.86
C PRO A 151 -3.83 -15.76 0.29
N GLY A 152 -2.66 -15.20 0.02
CA GLY A 152 -1.67 -14.92 1.06
C GLY A 152 -2.10 -13.78 2.00
N MET A 153 -2.84 -12.77 1.51
CA MET A 153 -3.41 -11.76 2.39
C MET A 153 -4.44 -12.36 3.35
N LEU A 154 -5.28 -13.28 2.87
CA LEU A 154 -6.21 -14.03 3.73
C LEU A 154 -5.47 -14.77 4.84
N GLN A 155 -4.39 -15.48 4.50
CA GLN A 155 -3.56 -16.17 5.49
C GLN A 155 -3.03 -15.20 6.55
N VAL A 156 -2.42 -14.09 6.13
CA VAL A 156 -1.88 -13.07 7.05
C VAL A 156 -2.96 -12.53 7.98
N VAL A 157 -4.14 -12.20 7.46
CA VAL A 157 -5.24 -11.71 8.31
C VAL A 157 -5.65 -12.75 9.35
N THR A 158 -5.78 -14.02 8.96
CA THR A 158 -6.21 -15.11 9.85
C THR A 158 -5.14 -15.55 10.86
N GLU A 159 -3.85 -15.35 10.56
CA GLU A 159 -2.75 -15.60 11.48
C GLU A 159 -2.52 -14.41 12.43
N LEU A 160 -2.62 -13.19 11.90
CA LEU A 160 -2.46 -11.96 12.68
C LEU A 160 -3.63 -11.79 13.64
N LYS A 161 -4.88 -12.07 13.25
CA LYS A 161 -6.09 -11.93 14.09
C LYS A 161 -6.24 -10.54 14.75
N PRO A 162 -6.37 -9.46 13.96
CA PRO A 162 -6.39 -8.09 14.50
C PRO A 162 -7.52 -7.92 15.52
N ASP A 163 -7.23 -7.36 16.70
CA ASP A 163 -8.22 -7.13 17.76
C ASP A 163 -8.46 -5.64 18.08
N ASN A 164 -7.69 -4.77 17.42
CA ASN A 164 -7.79 -3.32 17.51
C ASN A 164 -7.39 -2.65 16.19
N PHE A 165 -7.62 -1.34 16.09
CA PHE A 165 -7.44 -0.63 14.83
C PHE A 165 -5.97 -0.44 14.46
N GLU A 166 -5.08 -0.29 15.45
CA GLU A 166 -3.65 -0.14 15.16
C GLU A 166 -3.13 -1.40 14.48
N GLU A 167 -3.45 -2.58 15.00
CA GLU A 167 -3.11 -3.86 14.36
C GLU A 167 -3.79 -4.05 13.00
N PHE A 168 -5.08 -3.71 12.88
CA PHE A 168 -5.76 -3.77 11.60
C PHE A 168 -5.06 -2.91 10.54
N SER A 169 -4.57 -1.73 10.93
CA SER A 169 -3.83 -0.84 10.04
C SER A 169 -2.41 -1.33 9.69
N THR A 170 -1.86 -2.26 10.46
CA THR A 170 -0.53 -2.84 10.18
C THR A 170 -0.57 -3.90 9.08
N ILE A 171 -1.72 -4.54 8.81
CA ILE A 171 -1.85 -5.62 7.83
C ILE A 171 -1.28 -5.21 6.46
N ILE A 172 -1.70 -4.05 5.96
CA ILE A 172 -1.24 -3.50 4.67
C ILE A 172 0.25 -3.09 4.68
N ALA A 173 0.79 -2.75 5.85
CA ALA A 173 2.20 -2.42 6.00
C ALA A 173 3.06 -3.70 6.06
N LEU A 174 2.53 -4.81 6.59
CA LEU A 174 3.23 -6.08 6.75
C LEU A 174 3.22 -6.94 5.47
N TYR A 175 2.10 -7.02 4.76
CA TYR A 175 1.96 -7.88 3.58
C TYR A 175 2.57 -7.27 2.32
N ARG A 176 3.91 -7.13 2.30
CA ARG A 176 4.70 -6.59 1.20
C ARG A 176 6.03 -7.36 1.07
N PRO A 177 6.68 -7.41 -0.11
CA PRO A 177 7.90 -8.20 -0.31
C PRO A 177 8.99 -7.93 0.74
N GLY A 178 9.31 -6.66 1.01
CA GLY A 178 10.37 -6.28 1.96
C GLY A 178 10.18 -6.82 3.38
N PRO A 179 9.07 -6.52 4.09
CA PRO A 179 8.81 -7.07 5.41
C PRO A 179 8.70 -8.60 5.46
N ILE A 180 8.28 -9.24 4.37
CA ILE A 180 8.25 -10.71 4.25
C ILE A 180 9.68 -11.26 4.16
N GLU A 181 10.50 -10.74 3.25
CA GLU A 181 11.88 -11.16 3.02
C GLU A 181 12.79 -10.92 4.23
N ASN A 182 12.61 -9.80 4.93
CA ASN A 182 13.37 -9.48 6.14
C ASN A 182 12.90 -10.26 7.38
N GLY A 183 11.79 -11.00 7.29
CA GLY A 183 11.16 -11.71 8.41
C GLY A 183 10.46 -10.80 9.43
N ASP A 184 10.26 -9.52 9.10
CA ASP A 184 9.56 -8.56 9.96
C ASP A 184 8.09 -8.94 10.15
N MET A 185 7.44 -9.44 9.10
CA MET A 185 6.06 -9.91 9.16
C MET A 185 5.90 -11.07 10.15
N GLN A 186 6.77 -12.09 10.06
CA GLN A 186 6.71 -13.24 10.96
C GLN A 186 7.03 -12.84 12.40
N ARG A 187 8.08 -12.03 12.62
CA ARG A 187 8.41 -11.51 13.96
C ARG A 187 7.26 -10.74 14.59
N TYR A 188 6.58 -9.91 13.80
CA TYR A 188 5.41 -9.18 14.29
C TYR A 188 4.31 -10.15 14.76
N MET A 189 3.94 -11.12 13.93
CA MET A 189 2.88 -12.09 14.24
C MET A 189 3.25 -12.99 15.43
N ASP A 190 4.48 -13.50 15.48
CA ASP A 190 4.95 -14.36 16.57
C ASP A 190 4.97 -13.61 17.90
N ARG A 191 5.44 -12.35 17.91
CA ARG A 191 5.45 -11.53 19.12
C ARG A 191 4.06 -11.13 19.57
N LYS A 192 3.20 -10.73 18.63
CA LYS A 192 1.79 -10.46 18.91
C LYS A 192 1.11 -11.66 19.56
N ASN A 193 1.30 -12.85 18.97
CA ASN A 193 0.65 -14.09 19.40
C ASN A 193 1.34 -14.75 20.61
N GLY A 194 2.36 -14.12 21.19
CA GLY A 194 3.09 -14.62 22.36
C GLY A 194 3.96 -15.86 22.08
N LEU A 195 4.25 -16.16 20.82
CA LEU A 195 5.15 -17.23 20.39
C LEU A 195 6.63 -16.83 20.53
N GLN A 196 6.90 -15.51 20.53
CA GLN A 196 8.22 -14.93 20.75
C GLN A 196 8.12 -13.75 21.75
N PRO A 197 9.09 -13.55 22.66
CA PRO A 197 9.10 -12.35 23.51
C PRO A 197 9.32 -11.06 22.68
N VAL A 198 8.69 -9.97 23.12
CA VAL A 198 8.97 -8.63 22.60
C VAL A 198 10.29 -8.15 23.21
N GLU A 199 11.29 -7.97 22.37
CA GLU A 199 12.63 -7.52 22.75
C GLU A 199 12.96 -6.22 22.02
N TYR A 200 13.64 -5.31 22.72
CA TYR A 200 14.13 -4.05 22.20
C TYR A 200 15.65 -4.04 22.30
N ILE A 201 16.33 -3.66 21.22
CA ILE A 201 17.80 -3.53 21.21
C ILE A 201 18.29 -2.44 22.17
N HIS A 202 17.44 -1.46 22.48
CA HIS A 202 17.70 -0.44 23.50
C HIS A 202 16.38 -0.01 24.17
N PRO A 203 16.33 0.21 25.50
CA PRO A 203 15.10 0.59 26.22
C PRO A 203 14.39 1.83 25.68
N ALA A 204 15.15 2.81 25.16
CA ALA A 204 14.58 4.01 24.55
C ALA A 204 13.65 3.73 23.35
N LEU A 205 13.79 2.59 22.69
CA LEU A 205 12.95 2.21 21.55
C LEU A 205 11.57 1.69 21.97
N GLU A 206 11.39 1.29 23.23
CA GLU A 206 10.14 0.70 23.70
C GLU A 206 8.96 1.63 23.43
N SER A 207 9.07 2.90 23.82
CA SER A 207 7.98 3.89 23.64
C SER A 207 7.57 4.10 22.17
N ILE A 208 8.47 3.84 21.21
CA ILE A 208 8.27 4.08 19.78
C ILE A 208 7.77 2.82 19.07
N LEU A 209 8.29 1.65 19.46
CA LEU A 209 8.05 0.37 18.79
C LEU A 209 7.07 -0.54 19.53
N LYS A 210 6.60 -0.14 20.72
CA LYS A 210 5.63 -0.92 21.51
C LYS A 210 4.37 -1.26 20.74
N SER A 211 3.81 -0.31 20.00
CA SER A 211 2.58 -0.55 19.25
C SER A 211 2.75 -1.45 18.02
N THR A 212 4.01 -1.75 17.65
CA THR A 212 4.36 -2.66 16.56
C THR A 212 5.18 -3.85 17.06
N TYR A 213 5.01 -4.22 18.34
CA TYR A 213 5.66 -5.38 18.94
C TYR A 213 7.19 -5.40 18.77
N GLY A 214 7.83 -4.24 18.86
CA GLY A 214 9.28 -4.10 18.72
C GLY A 214 9.81 -4.19 17.28
N VAL A 215 8.94 -4.17 16.26
CA VAL A 215 9.31 -4.16 14.84
C VAL A 215 9.20 -2.73 14.29
N CYS A 216 10.24 -2.21 13.64
CA CYS A 216 10.22 -0.89 13.03
C CYS A 216 9.50 -0.94 11.68
N LEU A 217 8.19 -0.70 11.67
CA LEU A 217 7.33 -0.90 10.50
C LEU A 217 7.08 0.41 9.72
N TYR A 218 7.09 1.54 10.41
CA TYR A 218 6.65 2.81 9.85
C TYR A 218 7.79 3.83 9.68
N GLN A 219 7.66 4.65 8.64
CA GLN A 219 8.55 5.77 8.33
C GLN A 219 8.60 6.76 9.49
N GLU A 220 7.44 7.02 10.09
CA GLU A 220 7.29 7.89 11.25
C GLU A 220 8.01 7.33 12.49
N GLN A 221 8.13 6.01 12.63
CA GLN A 221 8.94 5.41 13.69
C GLN A 221 10.43 5.66 13.46
N VAL A 222 10.92 5.55 12.22
CA VAL A 222 12.32 5.89 11.88
C VAL A 222 12.63 7.35 12.24
N MET A 223 11.73 8.26 11.87
CA MET A 223 11.85 9.69 12.20
C MET A 223 11.85 9.93 13.71
N GLN A 224 10.93 9.28 14.44
CA GLN A 224 10.83 9.39 15.90
C GLN A 224 12.08 8.85 16.60
N ILE A 225 12.65 7.74 16.12
CA ILE A 225 13.90 7.18 16.65
C ILE A 225 15.05 8.16 16.46
N ALA A 226 15.19 8.77 15.28
CA ALA A 226 16.22 9.77 15.02
C ALA A 226 16.05 11.01 15.92
N HIS A 227 14.83 11.42 16.19
CA HIS A 227 14.54 12.51 17.12
C HIS A 227 14.90 12.15 18.57
N ASP A 228 14.40 11.02 19.06
CA ASP A 228 14.48 10.64 20.47
C ASP A 228 15.87 10.13 20.86
N ILE A 229 16.59 9.45 19.96
CA ILE A 229 17.93 8.93 20.24
C ILE A 229 19.00 9.94 19.82
N ALA A 230 18.93 10.46 18.59
CA ALA A 230 20.00 11.30 18.04
C ALA A 230 19.74 12.81 18.13
N GLY A 231 18.56 13.25 18.59
CA GLY A 231 18.24 14.67 18.73
C GLY A 231 17.99 15.37 17.40
N PHE A 232 17.65 14.63 16.34
CA PHE A 232 17.31 15.22 15.04
C PHE A 232 16.03 16.05 15.17
N THR A 233 15.94 17.15 14.43
CA THR A 233 14.64 17.76 14.13
C THR A 233 13.80 16.80 13.27
N LEU A 234 12.47 16.98 13.23
CA LEU A 234 11.62 16.14 12.38
C LEU A 234 11.97 16.27 10.88
N ALA A 235 12.44 17.45 10.44
CA ALA A 235 12.92 17.66 9.08
C ALA A 235 14.21 16.87 8.79
N GLU A 236 15.15 16.83 9.73
CA GLU A 236 16.35 16.00 9.61
C GLU A 236 16.02 14.50 9.65
N GLY A 237 15.04 14.10 10.46
CA GLY A 237 14.51 12.74 10.49
C GLY A 237 13.94 12.32 9.13
N ASP A 238 13.23 13.21 8.44
CA ASP A 238 12.72 12.93 7.09
C ASP A 238 13.85 12.84 6.05
N ILE A 239 14.93 13.62 6.19
CA ILE A 239 16.14 13.47 5.34
C ILE A 239 16.77 12.09 5.55
N LEU A 240 16.92 11.64 6.81
CA LEU A 240 17.41 10.29 7.11
C LEU A 240 16.50 9.21 6.51
N ARG A 241 15.18 9.32 6.70
CA ARG A 241 14.21 8.40 6.11
C ARG A 241 14.39 8.29 4.59
N HIS A 242 14.47 9.43 3.89
CA HIS A 242 14.71 9.45 2.45
C HIS A 242 16.03 8.82 2.05
N ALA A 243 17.10 9.05 2.83
CA ALA A 243 18.41 8.45 2.58
C ALA A 243 18.36 6.91 2.70
N ILE A 244 17.64 6.38 3.68
CA ILE A 244 17.48 4.94 3.89
C ILE A 244 16.63 4.29 2.80
N SER A 245 15.55 4.93 2.35
CA SER A 245 14.60 4.30 1.41
C SER A 245 15.09 4.20 -0.05
N ARG A 246 16.21 4.80 -0.43
CA ARG A 246 16.74 4.74 -1.80
C ARG A 246 17.56 3.47 -2.05
N LYS A 247 17.45 2.91 -3.26
CA LYS A 247 18.28 1.78 -3.74
C LYS A 247 19.77 2.15 -3.58
N MET A 248 20.57 1.25 -3.01
CA MET A 248 22.00 1.46 -2.77
C MET A 248 22.74 1.75 -4.08
N GLY A 249 23.60 2.77 -4.08
CA GLY A 249 24.45 3.18 -5.21
C GLY A 249 24.63 4.70 -5.35
N GLY A 250 25.85 5.13 -5.69
CA GLY A 250 26.19 6.52 -6.05
C GLY A 250 26.11 7.52 -4.89
N GLU A 251 25.58 8.71 -5.15
CA GLU A 251 25.44 9.83 -4.19
C GLU A 251 24.65 9.45 -2.91
N ASN A 252 23.84 8.40 -2.96
CA ASN A 252 23.00 7.97 -1.83
C ASN A 252 23.80 7.28 -0.70
N GLU A 253 24.89 6.56 -1.02
CA GLU A 253 25.73 5.92 0.00
C GLU A 253 26.45 6.96 0.86
N GLY A 254 26.94 8.03 0.22
CA GLY A 254 27.55 9.16 0.91
C GLY A 254 26.55 9.88 1.83
N LEU A 255 25.30 10.05 1.38
CA LEU A 255 24.26 10.66 2.20
C LEU A 255 23.93 9.80 3.42
N LEU A 256 23.74 8.48 3.24
CA LEU A 256 23.43 7.57 4.35
C LEU A 256 24.58 7.51 5.36
N ALA A 257 25.83 7.44 4.89
CA ALA A 257 27.01 7.48 5.75
C ALA A 257 27.09 8.77 6.57
N ALA A 258 26.84 9.93 5.95
CA ALA A 258 26.79 11.22 6.64
C ALA A 258 25.67 11.27 7.68
N GLN A 259 24.50 10.69 7.38
CA GLN A 259 23.41 10.61 8.36
C GLN A 259 23.73 9.66 9.51
N ARG A 260 24.41 8.53 9.25
CA ARG A 260 24.88 7.61 10.30
C ARG A 260 25.83 8.30 11.26
N GLU A 261 26.82 9.02 10.75
CA GLU A 261 27.76 9.79 11.59
C GLU A 261 27.02 10.82 12.45
N LYS A 262 26.14 11.61 11.84
CA LYS A 262 25.31 12.59 12.55
C LYS A 262 24.41 11.94 13.62
N PHE A 263 23.83 10.77 13.32
CA PHE A 263 23.00 10.02 14.25
C PHE A 263 23.80 9.61 15.49
N VAL A 264 24.99 9.04 15.29
CA VAL A 264 25.87 8.59 16.37
C VAL A 264 26.37 9.77 17.20
N GLU A 265 26.83 10.85 16.57
CA GLU A 265 27.26 12.05 17.29
C GLU A 265 26.14 12.68 18.12
N GLY A 266 24.93 12.72 17.56
CA GLY A 266 23.74 13.23 18.22
C GLY A 266 23.38 12.42 19.46
N ALA A 267 23.42 11.08 19.34
CA ALA A 267 23.12 10.17 20.44
C ALA A 267 24.15 10.28 21.57
N VAL A 268 25.44 10.34 21.23
CA VAL A 268 26.51 10.54 22.23
C VAL A 268 26.32 11.86 22.98
N LYS A 269 25.92 12.95 22.30
CA LYS A 269 25.60 14.23 22.95
C LYS A 269 24.40 14.15 23.89
N LYS A 270 23.46 13.23 23.64
CA LYS A 270 22.31 12.94 24.52
C LYS A 270 22.63 11.93 25.63
N GLY A 271 23.86 11.41 25.69
CA GLY A 271 24.33 10.51 26.74
C GLY A 271 24.16 9.02 26.44
N PHE A 272 23.90 8.64 25.19
CA PHE A 272 23.88 7.24 24.77
C PHE A 272 25.31 6.72 24.53
N ASP A 273 25.53 5.43 24.77
CA ASP A 273 26.79 4.78 24.41
C ASP A 273 26.96 4.72 22.89
N LYS A 274 28.19 4.91 22.42
CA LYS A 274 28.49 4.94 20.99
C LYS A 274 28.26 3.57 20.33
N GLU A 275 28.75 2.50 20.95
CA GLU A 275 28.68 1.15 20.40
C GLU A 275 27.22 0.65 20.39
N GLU A 276 26.47 0.92 21.45
CA GLU A 276 25.03 0.63 21.49
C GLU A 276 24.27 1.39 20.41
N THR A 277 24.57 2.68 20.21
CA THR A 277 23.93 3.51 19.18
C THR A 277 24.22 3.00 17.77
N GLU A 278 25.46 2.59 17.50
CA GLU A 278 25.84 2.01 16.20
C GLU A 278 25.05 0.72 15.93
N LYS A 279 24.91 -0.15 16.92
CA LYS A 279 24.08 -1.37 16.84
C LYS A 279 22.60 -1.04 16.60
N VAL A 280 22.06 -0.02 17.26
CA VAL A 280 20.69 0.46 17.02
C VAL A 280 20.52 0.88 15.57
N PHE A 281 21.43 1.71 15.03
CA PHE A 281 21.33 2.17 13.64
C PHE A 281 21.42 0.99 12.65
N GLU A 282 22.38 0.09 12.83
CA GLU A 282 22.57 -1.09 11.99
C GLU A 282 21.36 -2.05 12.01
N SER A 283 20.74 -2.22 13.19
CA SER A 283 19.53 -3.03 13.32
C SER A 283 18.30 -2.38 12.67
N LEU A 284 18.25 -1.04 12.60
CA LEU A 284 17.11 -0.32 12.05
C LEU A 284 17.17 -0.22 10.52
N GLU A 285 18.36 -0.15 9.95
CA GLU A 285 18.57 0.10 8.52
C GLU A 285 17.78 -0.87 7.60
N PRO A 286 17.77 -2.20 7.83
CA PRO A 286 17.00 -3.14 7.00
C PRO A 286 15.48 -2.91 7.09
N SER A 287 14.93 -2.75 8.29
CA SER A 287 13.49 -2.51 8.47
C SER A 287 13.07 -1.13 7.98
N ALA A 288 13.92 -0.12 8.18
CA ALA A 288 13.70 1.25 7.72
C ALA A 288 13.70 1.37 6.19
N ARG A 289 14.46 0.52 5.47
CA ARG A 289 14.37 0.40 4.00
C ARG A 289 12.97 -0.01 3.53
N CYS A 290 12.31 -0.87 4.31
CA CYS A 290 10.99 -1.40 4.00
C CYS A 290 9.86 -0.65 4.72
N ALA A 291 10.17 0.39 5.49
CA ALA A 291 9.21 1.11 6.30
C ALA A 291 8.11 1.77 5.46
N PHE A 292 6.87 1.66 5.95
CA PHE A 292 5.70 2.19 5.27
C PHE A 292 5.27 3.54 5.83
N ASN A 293 4.58 4.33 5.03
CA ASN A 293 4.00 5.58 5.52
C ASN A 293 2.77 5.29 6.39
N LYS A 294 2.84 5.56 7.71
CA LYS A 294 1.76 5.28 8.66
C LYS A 294 0.51 6.08 8.32
N SER A 295 0.65 7.35 7.94
CA SER A 295 -0.53 8.19 7.63
C SER A 295 -1.34 7.64 6.45
N HIS A 296 -0.67 7.20 5.39
CA HIS A 296 -1.30 6.55 4.24
C HIS A 296 -1.95 5.22 4.64
N ALA A 297 -1.23 4.42 5.42
CA ALA A 297 -1.73 3.14 5.90
C ALA A 297 -3.03 3.31 6.69
N VAL A 298 -2.99 4.18 7.70
CA VAL A 298 -4.14 4.48 8.56
C VAL A 298 -5.32 4.98 7.73
N ALA A 299 -5.12 5.94 6.82
CA ALA A 299 -6.20 6.50 6.01
C ALA A 299 -6.93 5.43 5.17
N TYR A 300 -6.19 4.53 4.53
CA TYR A 300 -6.77 3.46 3.71
C TYR A 300 -7.43 2.39 4.58
N SER A 301 -6.80 2.04 5.71
CA SER A 301 -7.35 1.10 6.68
C SER A 301 -8.63 1.61 7.34
N MET A 302 -8.83 2.93 7.48
CA MET A 302 -10.11 3.47 7.94
C MET A 302 -11.25 3.10 7.01
N LEU A 303 -11.07 3.19 5.68
CA LEU A 303 -12.09 2.76 4.73
C LEU A 303 -12.31 1.25 4.78
N ALA A 304 -11.23 0.46 4.77
CA ALA A 304 -11.32 -1.00 4.85
C ALA A 304 -12.03 -1.47 6.12
N TYR A 305 -11.74 -0.84 7.27
CA TYR A 305 -12.41 -1.15 8.54
C TYR A 305 -13.89 -0.77 8.50
N ARG A 306 -14.23 0.40 7.95
CA ARG A 306 -15.63 0.83 7.82
C ARG A 306 -16.42 -0.11 6.91
N MET A 307 -15.83 -0.57 5.83
CA MET A 307 -16.42 -1.63 4.99
C MET A 307 -16.61 -2.92 5.79
N ALA A 308 -15.62 -3.33 6.58
CA ALA A 308 -15.73 -4.51 7.45
C ALA A 308 -16.86 -4.35 8.48
N TYR A 309 -17.03 -3.16 9.06
CA TYR A 309 -18.13 -2.85 9.97
C TYR A 309 -19.48 -2.97 9.26
N LEU A 310 -19.63 -2.35 8.09
CA LEU A 310 -20.87 -2.46 7.30
C LEU A 310 -21.16 -3.92 6.93
N LYS A 311 -20.15 -4.70 6.53
CA LYS A 311 -20.29 -6.14 6.28
C LYS A 311 -20.73 -6.92 7.51
N THR A 312 -20.26 -6.53 8.69
CA THR A 312 -20.58 -7.20 9.96
C THR A 312 -22.01 -6.95 10.39
N HIS A 313 -22.49 -5.71 10.26
CA HIS A 313 -23.78 -5.29 10.83
C HIS A 313 -24.91 -5.20 9.79
N TYR A 314 -24.57 -5.08 8.51
CA TYR A 314 -25.49 -4.99 7.36
C TYR A 314 -25.00 -5.87 6.20
N PRO A 315 -24.85 -7.19 6.42
CA PRO A 315 -24.24 -8.09 5.44
C PRO A 315 -25.02 -8.15 4.12
N HIS A 316 -26.35 -8.04 4.15
CA HIS A 316 -27.20 -8.09 2.95
C HIS A 316 -26.92 -6.90 2.02
N GLU A 317 -27.00 -5.68 2.54
CA GLU A 317 -26.73 -4.45 1.79
C GLU A 317 -25.27 -4.37 1.36
N PHE A 318 -24.34 -4.78 2.22
CA PHE A 318 -22.92 -4.78 1.88
C PHE A 318 -22.61 -5.72 0.72
N MET A 319 -23.03 -6.97 0.79
CA MET A 319 -22.77 -7.95 -0.27
C MET A 319 -23.47 -7.57 -1.57
N ALA A 320 -24.70 -7.02 -1.51
CA ALA A 320 -25.39 -6.51 -2.68
C ALA A 320 -24.63 -5.37 -3.37
N ALA A 321 -24.08 -4.42 -2.60
CA ALA A 321 -23.33 -3.29 -3.14
C ALA A 321 -22.03 -3.76 -3.83
N VAL A 322 -21.26 -4.62 -3.15
CA VAL A 322 -19.99 -5.16 -3.69
C VAL A 322 -20.23 -5.99 -4.96
N MET A 323 -21.26 -6.85 -4.97
CA MET A 323 -21.60 -7.64 -6.16
C MET A 323 -22.09 -6.75 -7.31
N THR A 324 -22.80 -5.65 -7.03
CA THR A 324 -23.21 -4.69 -8.06
C THR A 324 -22.00 -3.99 -8.68
N GLY A 325 -21.00 -3.62 -7.86
CA GLY A 325 -19.76 -3.02 -8.34
C GLY A 325 -18.90 -3.96 -9.21
N GLU A 326 -19.11 -5.26 -9.10
CA GLU A 326 -18.38 -6.31 -9.81
C GLU A 326 -19.27 -7.11 -10.78
N ALA A 327 -20.42 -6.55 -11.16
CA ALA A 327 -21.44 -7.24 -11.97
C ALA A 327 -20.90 -7.72 -13.33
N ASP A 328 -19.90 -7.05 -13.88
CA ASP A 328 -19.27 -7.40 -15.16
C ASP A 328 -18.22 -8.53 -15.04
N ASP A 329 -17.80 -8.90 -13.82
CA ASP A 329 -16.83 -9.97 -13.56
C ASP A 329 -17.52 -11.23 -13.01
N SER A 330 -17.85 -12.15 -13.91
CA SER A 330 -18.52 -13.40 -13.54
C SER A 330 -17.74 -14.28 -12.56
N ALA A 331 -16.40 -14.22 -12.57
CA ALA A 331 -15.56 -14.96 -11.63
C ALA A 331 -15.63 -14.35 -10.23
N LYS A 332 -15.62 -13.02 -10.13
CA LYS A 332 -15.85 -12.30 -8.87
C LYS A 332 -17.25 -12.53 -8.31
N ILE A 333 -18.28 -12.52 -9.15
CA ILE A 333 -19.65 -12.84 -8.71
C ILE A 333 -19.72 -14.26 -8.15
N ALA A 334 -19.14 -15.25 -8.82
CA ALA A 334 -19.10 -16.62 -8.30
C ALA A 334 -18.36 -16.71 -6.95
N TYR A 335 -17.22 -16.02 -6.83
CA TYR A 335 -16.46 -15.92 -5.58
C TYR A 335 -17.29 -15.29 -4.44
N TYR A 336 -18.00 -14.19 -4.69
CA TYR A 336 -18.85 -13.54 -3.68
C TYR A 336 -20.04 -14.39 -3.26
N ARG A 337 -20.59 -15.20 -4.17
CA ARG A 337 -21.67 -16.15 -3.82
C ARG A 337 -21.19 -17.17 -2.78
N GLU A 338 -20.03 -17.78 -3.01
CA GLU A 338 -19.42 -18.70 -2.03
C GLU A 338 -19.10 -17.96 -0.71
N ALA A 339 -18.66 -16.71 -0.80
CA ALA A 339 -18.42 -15.89 0.38
C ALA A 339 -19.71 -15.60 1.17
N CYS A 340 -20.85 -15.41 0.51
CA CYS A 340 -22.17 -15.24 1.16
C CYS A 340 -22.59 -16.49 1.93
N GLU A 341 -22.36 -17.69 1.38
CA GLU A 341 -22.67 -18.95 2.07
C GLU A 341 -21.86 -19.07 3.37
N LYS A 342 -20.53 -18.89 3.29
CA LYS A 342 -19.65 -18.91 4.47
C LYS A 342 -20.00 -17.82 5.49
N LEU A 343 -20.38 -16.63 5.00
CA LEU A 343 -20.77 -15.52 5.85
C LEU A 343 -22.11 -15.79 6.55
N SER A 344 -23.04 -16.44 5.88
CA SER A 344 -24.33 -16.85 6.44
C SER A 344 -24.14 -17.78 7.63
N ASP A 345 -23.29 -18.81 7.46
CA ASP A 345 -22.97 -19.76 8.51
C ASP A 345 -22.28 -19.09 9.72
N PHE A 346 -21.37 -18.14 9.46
CA PHE A 346 -20.63 -17.45 10.53
C PHE A 346 -21.49 -16.46 11.32
N LEU A 347 -22.37 -15.73 10.65
CA LEU A 347 -23.23 -14.71 11.27
C LEU A 347 -24.56 -15.27 11.77
N ASP A 348 -24.90 -16.53 11.45
CA ASP A 348 -26.20 -17.15 11.73
C ASP A 348 -27.37 -16.34 11.13
N VAL A 349 -27.19 -15.91 9.87
CA VAL A 349 -28.20 -15.15 9.09
C VAL A 349 -28.25 -15.65 7.66
N GLU A 350 -29.43 -15.76 7.07
CA GLU A 350 -29.59 -16.20 5.69
C GLU A 350 -29.23 -15.08 4.70
N ILE A 351 -28.14 -15.24 3.94
CA ILE A 351 -27.72 -14.30 2.88
C ILE A 351 -27.88 -14.98 1.53
N ASN A 352 -28.98 -14.70 0.84
CA ASN A 352 -29.27 -15.29 -0.48
C ASN A 352 -28.71 -14.42 -1.61
N PRO A 353 -27.61 -14.81 -2.27
CA PRO A 353 -27.10 -14.05 -3.40
C PRO A 353 -28.03 -14.18 -4.63
N PRO A 354 -28.16 -13.11 -5.45
CA PRO A 354 -29.00 -13.14 -6.64
C PRO A 354 -28.57 -14.28 -7.56
N PRO A 355 -29.50 -15.06 -8.16
CA PRO A 355 -29.14 -16.20 -9.00
C PRO A 355 -28.13 -15.78 -10.06
N LEU A 356 -27.14 -16.63 -10.34
CA LEU A 356 -26.31 -16.44 -11.55
C LEU A 356 -27.31 -16.31 -12.69
N ALA A 357 -27.30 -15.18 -13.40
CA ALA A 357 -28.12 -15.05 -14.59
C ALA A 357 -27.81 -16.30 -15.43
N ALA A 358 -28.80 -17.19 -15.59
CA ALA A 358 -28.74 -18.13 -16.69
C ALA A 358 -28.60 -17.21 -17.88
N ASN A 359 -27.48 -17.29 -18.59
CA ASN A 359 -27.33 -16.60 -19.87
C ASN A 359 -28.61 -16.91 -20.66
N GLU A 360 -29.53 -15.94 -20.71
CA GLU A 360 -30.64 -16.03 -21.64
C GLU A 360 -29.99 -15.84 -23.01
N SER A 361 -29.76 -17.01 -23.61
CA SER A 361 -29.48 -17.34 -25.01
C SER A 361 -29.47 -16.20 -26.03
#